data_AF-A0A7Z9GVH4-F1
#
_entry.id   AF-A0A7Z9GVH4-F1
#
_cell.length_a   1.000
_cell.length_b   1.000
_cell.length_c   1.000
_cell.angle_alpha   90.00
_cell.angle_beta   90.00
_cell.angle_gamma   90.00
#
_symmetry.space_group_name_H-M   'P 1'
#
loop_
_entity.id
_entity.type
_entity.pdbx_description
1 polymer ?
#
loop_
_entity_poly.entity_id
_entity_poly.type
_entity_poly.pdbx_seq_one_letter_code
_entity_poly.pdbx_strand_id
1 'polypeptide(L)'
;MSSFTFDLPNSVIRLLTGSYQAVFFRTLCWLSIILCVHVYVAQATDPPKHPPIRIIRSGTPAQARFALTGLTSEQIKSLQALNWDREAWNKLFSVYVVSKTVTPLPAIYGDYTVLPDRLVFEPAFSLKPGLTYRATFTPKALATVFSDQGKRQQ
;
A
#
# COMPACT_ATOMS: atom_id res chain seq x y z
N MET A 1 -3.13 89.78 -4.63
CA MET A 1 -2.70 88.38 -4.50
C MET A 1 -3.95 87.55 -4.31
N SER A 2 -4.32 86.80 -5.34
CA SER A 2 -5.64 86.19 -5.48
C SER A 2 -5.70 84.83 -4.79
N SER A 3 -6.60 84.68 -3.83
CA SER A 3 -6.88 83.41 -3.14
C SER A 3 -7.81 82.57 -4.01
N PHE A 4 -7.35 81.38 -4.40
CA PHE A 4 -8.13 80.41 -5.17
C PHE A 4 -8.72 79.38 -4.19
N THR A 5 -10.02 79.44 -3.96
CA THR A 5 -10.74 78.45 -3.14
C THR A 5 -11.25 77.34 -4.05
N PHE A 6 -10.78 76.13 -3.85
CA PHE A 6 -11.18 74.95 -4.62
C PHE A 6 -12.24 74.19 -3.80
N ASP A 7 -13.50 74.29 -4.21
CA ASP A 7 -14.62 73.59 -3.61
C ASP A 7 -14.79 72.23 -4.33
N LEU A 8 -14.57 71.14 -3.60
CA LEU A 8 -14.72 69.77 -4.11
C LEU A 8 -16.07 69.21 -3.64
N PRO A 9 -16.94 68.74 -4.55
CA PRO A 9 -18.21 68.16 -4.17
C PRO A 9 -18.01 66.80 -3.46
N ASN A 10 -18.71 66.65 -2.33
CA ASN A 10 -18.70 65.52 -1.39
C ASN A 10 -19.24 64.17 -1.95
N SER A 11 -19.31 64.01 -3.27
CA SER A 11 -20.18 63.02 -3.92
C SER A 11 -19.46 61.78 -4.46
N VAL A 12 -18.16 61.63 -4.23
CA VAL A 12 -17.36 60.54 -4.86
C VAL A 12 -17.03 59.39 -3.89
N ILE A 13 -17.27 59.52 -2.59
CA ILE A 13 -16.80 58.54 -1.57
C ILE A 13 -17.90 57.54 -1.15
N ARG A 14 -18.80 57.12 -2.04
CA ARG A 14 -19.79 56.08 -1.70
C ARG A 14 -20.22 55.24 -2.90
N LEU A 15 -19.33 54.49 -3.54
CA LEU A 15 -19.80 53.50 -4.55
C LEU A 15 -18.87 52.28 -4.78
N LEU A 16 -17.93 51.97 -3.88
CA LEU A 16 -16.99 50.84 -4.09
C LEU A 16 -16.88 49.87 -2.90
N THR A 17 -17.92 49.71 -2.08
CA THR A 17 -17.93 48.73 -0.97
C THR A 17 -19.16 47.82 -0.96
N GLY A 18 -19.83 47.64 -2.12
CA GLY A 18 -21.08 46.88 -2.20
C GLY A 18 -20.98 45.43 -2.67
N SER A 19 -19.93 45.04 -3.40
CA SER A 19 -20.03 43.83 -4.25
C SER A 19 -19.01 42.72 -3.96
N TYR A 20 -18.05 42.93 -3.05
CA TYR A 20 -16.99 41.93 -2.81
C TYR A 20 -17.41 40.79 -1.90
N GLN A 21 -18.38 40.98 -0.98
CA GLN A 21 -18.74 39.96 0.02
C GLN A 21 -19.44 38.72 -0.58
N ALA A 22 -20.17 38.85 -1.69
CA ALA A 22 -20.96 37.73 -2.24
C ALA A 22 -20.15 36.76 -3.13
N VAL A 23 -19.01 37.19 -3.68
CA VAL A 23 -18.19 36.36 -4.58
C VAL A 23 -17.22 35.47 -3.78
N PHE A 24 -16.72 35.97 -2.65
CA PHE A 24 -15.79 35.21 -1.78
C PHE A 24 -16.44 33.98 -1.13
N PHE A 25 -17.71 34.05 -0.74
CA PHE A 25 -18.39 32.90 -0.11
C PHE A 25 -18.64 31.73 -1.09
N ARG A 26 -18.86 32.01 -2.38
CA ARG A 26 -19.09 30.94 -3.39
C ARG A 26 -17.81 30.22 -3.77
N THR A 27 -16.68 30.93 -3.81
CA THR A 27 -15.35 30.37 -4.13
C THR A 27 -14.75 29.59 -2.96
N LEU A 28 -14.91 30.07 -1.73
CA LEU A 28 -14.50 29.34 -0.52
C LEU A 28 -15.29 28.03 -0.32
N CYS A 29 -16.59 28.01 -0.67
CA CYS A 29 -17.41 26.80 -0.60
C CYS A 29 -16.96 25.74 -1.63
N TRP A 30 -16.59 26.16 -2.84
CA TRP A 30 -16.07 25.26 -3.87
C TRP A 30 -14.68 24.70 -3.52
N LEU A 31 -13.78 25.51 -2.97
CA LEU A 31 -12.47 25.04 -2.50
C LEU A 31 -12.59 24.07 -1.31
N SER A 32 -13.52 24.31 -0.39
CA SER A 32 -13.82 23.40 0.72
C SER A 32 -14.30 22.03 0.22
N ILE A 33 -15.19 21.99 -0.78
CA ILE A 33 -15.65 20.75 -1.39
C ILE A 33 -14.51 20.00 -2.10
N ILE A 34 -13.66 20.70 -2.86
CA ILE A 34 -12.52 20.09 -3.57
C ILE A 34 -11.49 19.53 -2.59
N LEU A 35 -11.23 20.23 -1.48
CA LEU A 35 -10.36 19.76 -0.40
C LEU A 35 -10.97 18.54 0.32
N CYS A 36 -12.28 18.56 0.58
CA CYS A 36 -13.01 17.44 1.19
C CYS A 36 -12.93 16.18 0.31
N VAL A 37 -13.05 16.31 -1.01
CA VAL A 37 -12.92 15.19 -1.95
C VAL A 37 -11.49 14.62 -1.97
N HIS A 38 -10.46 15.47 -1.89
CA HIS A 38 -9.07 14.99 -1.84
C HIS A 38 -8.72 14.29 -0.53
N VAL A 39 -9.29 14.75 0.60
CA VAL A 39 -9.09 14.12 1.91
C VAL A 39 -9.85 12.80 2.03
N TYR A 40 -11.01 12.66 1.38
CA TYR A 40 -11.84 11.46 1.49
C TYR A 40 -11.27 10.24 0.76
N VAL A 41 -10.52 10.43 -0.33
CA VAL A 41 -9.89 9.32 -1.08
C VAL A 41 -8.78 8.61 -0.30
N ALA A 42 -8.33 9.18 0.83
CA ALA A 42 -7.30 8.59 1.68
C ALA A 42 -7.82 7.57 2.72
N GLN A 43 -9.15 7.40 2.86
CA GLN A 43 -9.70 6.62 3.97
C GLN A 43 -9.91 5.15 3.61
N ALA A 44 -9.01 4.33 4.15
CA ALA A 44 -9.25 2.99 4.67
C ALA A 44 -9.94 1.99 3.73
N THR A 45 -9.14 1.39 2.84
CA THR A 45 -9.44 0.03 2.40
C THR A 45 -9.37 -0.87 3.63
N ASP A 46 -10.51 -1.41 4.07
CA ASP A 46 -10.57 -2.44 5.11
C ASP A 46 -9.50 -3.50 4.81
N PRO A 47 -8.61 -3.84 5.77
CA PRO A 47 -7.59 -4.84 5.53
C PRO A 47 -8.29 -6.13 5.09
N PRO A 48 -7.87 -6.73 3.97
CA PRO A 48 -8.61 -7.81 3.35
C PRO A 48 -8.83 -8.96 4.33
N LYS A 49 -10.11 -9.29 4.59
CA LYS A 49 -10.55 -10.43 5.43
C LYS A 49 -10.18 -11.81 4.86
N HIS A 50 -9.64 -11.86 3.64
CA HIS A 50 -9.23 -13.12 3.02
C HIS A 50 -7.86 -13.56 3.52
N PRO A 51 -7.62 -14.87 3.69
CA PRO A 51 -6.30 -15.36 4.02
C PRO A 51 -5.32 -14.85 2.95
N PRO A 52 -4.18 -14.27 3.34
CA PRO A 52 -3.29 -13.61 2.41
C PRO A 52 -2.67 -14.60 1.42
N ILE A 53 -2.86 -15.91 1.56
CA ILE A 53 -2.24 -16.93 0.73
C ILE A 53 -3.26 -17.60 -0.18
N ARG A 54 -2.99 -17.61 -1.49
CA ARG A 54 -3.77 -18.27 -2.54
C ARG A 54 -2.92 -19.30 -3.29
N ILE A 55 -3.56 -20.31 -3.85
CA ILE A 55 -2.89 -21.26 -4.76
C ILE A 55 -3.21 -20.83 -6.20
N ILE A 56 -2.17 -20.64 -7.01
CA ILE A 56 -2.27 -20.38 -8.44
C ILE A 56 -2.00 -21.68 -9.18
N ARG A 57 -2.89 -22.10 -10.07
CA ARG A 57 -2.71 -23.29 -10.91
C ARG A 57 -2.42 -22.84 -12.34
N SER A 58 -1.33 -23.32 -12.93
CA SER A 58 -1.05 -23.15 -14.36
C SER A 58 -1.18 -24.48 -15.07
N GLY A 59 -2.29 -24.68 -15.80
CA GLY A 59 -2.51 -25.84 -16.68
C GLY A 59 -2.76 -27.18 -15.98
N THR A 60 -1.82 -27.65 -15.15
CA THR A 60 -1.88 -28.95 -14.47
C THR A 60 -1.77 -28.82 -12.94
N PRO A 61 -2.34 -29.75 -12.15
CA PRO A 61 -2.26 -29.72 -10.68
C PRO A 61 -0.82 -29.77 -10.13
N ALA A 62 0.09 -30.37 -10.91
CA ALA A 62 1.50 -30.53 -10.61
C ALA A 62 2.28 -29.20 -10.62
N GLN A 63 1.79 -28.19 -11.34
CA GLN A 63 2.43 -26.86 -11.50
C GLN A 63 1.77 -25.79 -10.63
N ALA A 64 1.25 -26.18 -9.47
CA ALA A 64 0.65 -25.24 -8.54
C ALA A 64 1.73 -24.38 -7.85
N ARG A 65 1.49 -23.08 -7.82
CA ARG A 65 2.30 -22.05 -7.14
C ARG A 65 1.52 -21.47 -5.98
N PHE A 66 2.21 -20.89 -5.00
CA PHE A 66 1.58 -20.25 -3.85
C PHE A 66 1.80 -18.74 -3.93
N ALA A 67 0.74 -17.95 -3.81
CA ALA A 67 0.80 -16.50 -3.90
C ALA A 67 0.36 -15.87 -2.59
N LEU A 68 1.23 -15.04 -2.02
CA LEU A 68 0.92 -14.14 -0.93
C LEU A 68 0.41 -12.81 -1.52
N THR A 69 -0.89 -12.60 -1.38
CA THR A 69 -1.69 -11.45 -1.86
C THR A 69 -2.10 -10.54 -0.70
N GLY A 70 -2.56 -9.33 -1.02
CA GLY A 70 -3.01 -8.36 0.00
C GLY A 70 -1.85 -7.60 0.67
N LEU A 71 -0.67 -7.61 0.04
CA LEU A 71 0.46 -6.79 0.47
C LEU A 71 0.26 -5.35 0.02
N THR A 72 0.65 -4.38 0.86
CA THR A 72 0.62 -2.97 0.49
C THR A 72 1.72 -2.67 -0.53
N SER A 73 1.57 -1.58 -1.29
CA SER A 73 2.56 -1.13 -2.26
C SER A 73 3.93 -0.85 -1.61
N GLU A 74 3.94 -0.34 -0.37
CA GLU A 74 5.16 -0.14 0.42
C GLU A 74 5.85 -1.46 0.79
N GLN A 75 5.07 -2.47 1.14
CA GLN A 75 5.57 -3.81 1.44
C GLN A 75 6.19 -4.44 0.18
N ILE A 76 5.52 -4.36 -0.97
CA ILE A 76 6.05 -4.87 -2.24
C ILE A 76 7.35 -4.17 -2.63
N LYS A 77 7.40 -2.83 -2.55
CA LYS A 77 8.63 -2.07 -2.84
C LYS A 77 9.80 -2.52 -1.98
N SER A 78 9.55 -2.77 -0.70
CA SER A 78 10.60 -3.17 0.24
C SER A 78 11.05 -4.62 0.03
N LEU A 79 10.14 -5.50 -0.39
CA LEU A 79 10.49 -6.85 -0.84
C LEU A 79 11.36 -6.82 -2.11
N GLN A 80 11.11 -5.89 -3.04
CA GLN A 80 11.90 -5.73 -4.27
C GLN A 80 13.24 -5.03 -4.07
N ALA A 81 13.32 -4.10 -3.12
CA ALA A 81 14.52 -3.28 -2.89
C ALA A 81 15.69 -4.06 -2.28
N LEU A 82 15.43 -5.24 -1.72
CA LEU A 82 16.41 -6.03 -0.99
C LEU A 82 16.78 -7.29 -1.75
N ASN A 83 18.06 -7.63 -1.73
CA ASN A 83 18.53 -8.93 -2.19
C ASN A 83 18.40 -9.93 -1.04
N TRP A 84 17.21 -10.49 -0.89
CA TRP A 84 16.90 -11.46 0.17
C TRP A 84 17.61 -12.79 -0.11
N ASP A 85 18.33 -13.30 0.88
CA ASP A 85 18.80 -14.68 0.84
C ASP A 85 17.62 -15.66 1.00
N ARG A 86 17.86 -16.93 0.68
CA ARG A 86 16.83 -17.96 0.75
C ARG A 86 16.33 -18.21 2.19
N GLU A 87 17.17 -18.09 3.19
CA GLU A 87 16.75 -18.33 4.58
C GLU A 87 15.79 -17.23 5.06
N ALA A 88 16.06 -15.98 4.68
CA ALA A 88 15.21 -14.84 4.94
C ALA A 88 13.85 -15.00 4.24
N TRP A 89 13.85 -15.46 2.98
CA TRP A 89 12.61 -15.80 2.27
C TRP A 89 11.81 -16.90 2.99
N ASN A 90 12.47 -17.99 3.40
CA ASN A 90 11.84 -19.10 4.11
C ASN A 90 11.23 -18.66 5.45
N LYS A 91 11.87 -17.73 6.15
CA LYS A 91 11.35 -17.14 7.40
C LYS A 91 10.11 -16.27 7.15
N LEU A 92 10.06 -15.56 6.04
CA LEU A 92 8.92 -14.72 5.67
C LEU A 92 7.73 -15.55 5.17
N PHE A 93 7.96 -16.42 4.19
CA PHE A 93 6.94 -17.20 3.54
C PHE A 93 7.48 -18.60 3.20
N SER A 94 6.94 -19.62 3.84
CA SER A 94 7.37 -21.01 3.65
C SER A 94 6.19 -21.94 3.43
N VAL A 95 6.44 -23.00 2.66
CA VAL A 95 5.46 -24.05 2.38
C VAL A 95 6.00 -25.38 2.87
N TYR A 96 5.18 -26.13 3.60
CA TYR A 96 5.56 -27.42 4.19
C TYR A 96 4.60 -28.51 3.74
N VAL A 97 5.08 -29.75 3.69
CA VAL A 97 4.21 -30.92 3.66
C VAL A 97 3.72 -31.19 5.07
N VAL A 98 2.40 -31.29 5.25
CA VAL A 98 1.82 -31.70 6.53
C VAL A 98 1.99 -33.22 6.65
N SER A 99 2.79 -33.64 7.63
CA SER A 99 2.97 -35.04 8.00
C SER A 99 2.31 -35.33 9.34
N LYS A 100 1.90 -36.59 9.53
CA LYS A 100 1.42 -37.12 10.82
C LYS A 100 2.56 -37.49 11.78
N THR A 101 3.80 -37.48 11.29
CA THR A 101 4.99 -37.76 12.12
C THR A 101 5.28 -36.59 13.06
N VAL A 102 5.82 -36.90 14.24
CA VAL A 102 6.16 -35.90 15.28
C VAL A 102 7.29 -34.96 14.82
N THR A 103 8.14 -35.41 13.89
CA THR A 103 9.25 -34.61 13.38
C THR A 103 8.77 -33.58 12.35
N PRO A 104 9.09 -32.29 12.53
CA PRO A 104 8.77 -31.27 11.54
C PRO A 104 9.56 -31.52 10.25
N LEU A 105 8.85 -31.54 9.12
CA LEU A 105 9.49 -31.60 7.80
C LEU A 105 10.07 -30.24 7.42
N PRO A 106 11.18 -30.22 6.67
CA PRO A 106 11.74 -28.97 6.16
C PRO A 106 10.76 -28.29 5.20
N ALA A 107 10.93 -26.97 5.03
CA ALA A 107 10.21 -26.22 4.01
C ALA A 107 10.55 -26.79 2.62
N ILE A 108 9.55 -26.83 1.75
CA ILE A 108 9.71 -27.21 0.35
C ILE A 108 10.63 -26.20 -0.31
N TYR A 109 11.58 -26.73 -1.08
CA TYR A 109 12.50 -25.92 -1.85
C TYR A 109 11.82 -25.31 -3.08
N GLY A 110 12.11 -24.05 -3.36
CA GLY A 110 11.55 -23.33 -4.48
C GLY A 110 12.14 -21.92 -4.61
N ASP A 111 11.59 -21.19 -5.56
CA ASP A 111 11.99 -19.83 -5.90
C ASP A 111 10.89 -18.83 -5.56
N TYR A 112 11.31 -17.59 -5.33
CA TYR A 112 10.45 -16.49 -4.92
C TYR A 112 10.47 -15.42 -6.00
N THR A 113 9.29 -14.98 -6.45
CA THR A 113 9.14 -13.89 -7.41
C THR A 113 8.23 -12.82 -6.82
N VAL A 114 8.73 -11.60 -6.73
CA VAL A 114 7.94 -10.45 -6.27
C VAL A 114 7.27 -9.79 -7.48
N LEU A 115 5.95 -9.76 -7.49
CA LEU A 115 5.11 -9.08 -8.48
C LEU A 115 4.50 -7.80 -7.87
N PRO A 116 3.92 -6.89 -8.68
CA PRO A 116 3.43 -5.60 -8.19
C PRO A 116 2.37 -5.67 -7.08
N ASP A 117 1.59 -6.75 -7.01
CA ASP A 117 0.47 -6.95 -6.08
C ASP A 117 0.62 -8.16 -5.16
N ARG A 118 1.69 -8.96 -5.34
CA ARG A 118 1.84 -10.27 -4.67
C ARG A 118 3.26 -10.80 -4.68
N LEU A 119 3.56 -11.64 -3.71
CA LEU A 119 4.75 -12.50 -3.71
C LEU A 119 4.35 -13.91 -4.14
N VAL A 120 5.05 -14.49 -5.11
CA VAL A 120 4.78 -15.85 -5.61
C VAL A 120 5.94 -16.76 -5.21
N PHE A 121 5.60 -17.87 -4.58
CA PHE A 121 6.49 -19.01 -4.34
C PHE A 121 6.22 -20.10 -5.37
N GLU A 122 7.25 -20.49 -6.10
CA GLU A 122 7.26 -21.55 -7.08
C GLU A 122 8.05 -22.75 -6.55
N PRO A 123 7.39 -23.86 -6.18
CA PRO A 123 8.09 -25.08 -5.79
C PRO A 123 9.00 -25.57 -6.91
N ALA A 124 10.23 -25.95 -6.58
CA ALA A 124 11.17 -26.52 -7.56
C ALA A 124 10.76 -27.92 -8.03
N PHE A 125 9.88 -28.58 -7.27
CA PHE A 125 9.35 -29.90 -7.58
C PHE A 125 7.83 -29.84 -7.64
N SER A 126 7.26 -30.57 -8.60
CA SER A 126 5.83 -30.68 -8.74
C SER A 126 5.14 -31.17 -7.47
N LEU A 127 4.02 -30.53 -7.11
CA LEU A 127 3.22 -30.98 -5.98
C LEU A 127 2.63 -32.35 -6.28
N LYS A 128 2.82 -33.29 -5.35
CA LYS A 128 2.25 -34.63 -5.45
C LYS A 128 0.78 -34.63 -5.00
N PRO A 129 -0.13 -35.21 -5.79
CA PRO A 129 -1.51 -35.47 -5.37
C PRO A 129 -1.57 -36.32 -4.10
N GLY A 130 -2.59 -36.10 -3.27
CA GLY A 130 -2.79 -36.84 -2.02
C GLY A 130 -1.95 -36.36 -0.83
N LEU A 131 -1.01 -35.43 -1.04
CA LEU A 131 -0.31 -34.76 0.06
C LEU A 131 -1.04 -33.48 0.48
N THR A 132 -1.03 -33.19 1.78
CA THR A 132 -1.52 -31.92 2.33
C THR A 132 -0.36 -30.96 2.49
N TYR A 133 -0.54 -29.72 2.03
CA TYR A 133 0.46 -28.67 2.10
C TYR A 133 -0.02 -27.55 3.01
N ARG A 134 0.90 -26.98 3.78
CA ARG A 134 0.65 -25.80 4.62
C ARG A 134 1.60 -24.70 4.22
N ALA A 135 1.03 -23.61 3.73
CA ALA A 135 1.76 -22.36 3.52
C ALA A 135 1.63 -21.48 4.77
N THR A 136 2.73 -20.88 5.20
CA THR A 136 2.79 -20.06 6.41
C THR A 136 3.47 -18.74 6.07
N PHE A 137 2.78 -17.65 6.41
CA PHE A 137 3.30 -16.30 6.28
C PHE A 137 3.56 -15.72 7.67
N THR A 138 4.77 -15.21 7.88
CA THR A 138 5.21 -14.64 9.16
C THR A 138 5.41 -13.12 9.01
N PRO A 139 4.41 -12.29 9.32
CA PRO A 139 4.50 -10.83 9.09
C PRO A 139 5.57 -10.16 9.93
N LYS A 140 5.95 -10.74 11.09
CA LYS A 140 7.03 -10.23 11.93
C LYS A 140 8.38 -10.22 11.21
N ALA A 141 8.65 -11.20 10.34
CA ALA A 141 9.87 -11.23 9.54
C ALA A 141 9.96 -10.04 8.59
N LEU A 142 8.80 -9.58 8.07
CA LEU A 142 8.71 -8.37 7.27
C LEU A 142 8.98 -7.11 8.12
N ALA A 143 8.36 -7.03 9.32
CA ALA A 143 8.53 -5.94 10.27
C ALA A 143 10.00 -5.73 10.73
N THR A 144 10.72 -6.83 10.98
CA THR A 144 12.14 -6.78 11.37
C THR A 144 12.97 -6.13 10.28
N VAL A 145 12.71 -6.46 9.02
CA VAL A 145 13.43 -5.87 7.88
C VAL A 145 13.17 -4.37 7.75
N PHE A 146 11.92 -3.91 7.91
CA PHE A 146 11.63 -2.47 7.92
C PHE A 146 12.31 -1.73 9.08
N SER A 147 12.41 -2.38 10.25
CA SER A 147 13.01 -1.77 11.44
C SER A 147 14.53 -1.56 11.29
N ASP A 148 15.22 -2.45 10.58
CA ASP A 148 16.65 -2.32 10.32
C ASP A 148 17.00 -1.29 9.24
N GLN A 149 16.09 -1.02 8.28
CA GLN A 149 16.29 0.02 7.26
C GLN A 149 16.32 1.43 7.88
N GLY A 150 15.50 1.68 8.91
CA GLY A 150 15.46 2.98 9.60
C GLY A 150 16.74 3.31 10.37
N LYS A 151 17.54 2.30 10.75
CA LYS A 151 18.80 2.50 11.50
C LYS A 151 20.03 2.76 10.62
N ARG A 152 19.98 2.48 9.31
CA ARG A 152 21.13 2.66 8.41
C ARG A 152 21.25 4.05 7.80
N GLN A 153 20.28 4.94 8.04
CA GLN A 153 20.30 6.32 7.52
C GLN A 153 20.59 7.38 8.59
N GLN A 154 21.12 6.99 9.76
CA GLN A 154 21.63 7.90 10.78
C GLN A 154 23.15 7.85 10.88
#